data_AF-A0AAE0C7D5-F1
#
_entry.id   AF-A0AAE0C7D5-F1
#
_cell.length_a   1.000
_cell.length_b   1.000
_cell.length_c   1.000
_cell.angle_alpha   90.00
_cell.angle_beta   90.00
_cell.angle_gamma   90.00
#
_symmetry.space_group_name_H-M   'P 1'
#
loop_
_entity.id
_entity.type
_entity.pdbx_description
1 polymer ?
#
loop_
_entity_poly.entity_id
_entity_poly.type
_entity_poly.pdbx_seq_one_letter_code
_entity_poly.pdbx_strand_id
1 'polypeptide(L)'
;MSAAVKLLNAAHFHLDEGGLAFLSGGTAAFSEPETSTVRDFLLGEKSEREVLAAVDFHSWGQLILHQPGWTGDGSADDDVPAELKAEMVELTDKMVLAIKQRTGAQYVASPGSDMYAVGGSADDWLYKEGTDTGLGFAIELRDTDATGGYGSFILPASQIEPTTGDVMASILAIVDHVLERHT
;
A
#
# COMPACT_ATOMS: atom_id res chain seq x y z
N MET A 1 8.35 -21.13 13.39
CA MET A 1 7.65 -20.62 12.21
C MET A 1 8.43 -19.41 11.73
N SER A 2 8.81 -19.35 10.45
CA SER A 2 9.55 -18.21 9.88
C SER A 2 8.53 -17.31 9.18
N ALA A 3 8.07 -16.26 9.83
CA ALA A 3 7.24 -15.22 9.22
C ALA A 3 8.14 -14.16 8.56
N ALA A 4 7.72 -13.60 7.42
CA ALA A 4 8.45 -12.53 6.74
C ALA A 4 7.52 -11.34 6.43
N VAL A 5 7.97 -10.13 6.79
CA VAL A 5 7.40 -8.86 6.29
C VAL A 5 8.16 -8.49 5.03
N LYS A 6 7.45 -8.20 3.93
CA LYS A 6 8.07 -7.94 2.63
C LYS A 6 7.65 -6.59 2.08
N LEU A 7 8.62 -5.88 1.51
CA LEU A 7 8.42 -4.62 0.82
C LEU A 7 8.46 -4.92 -0.67
N LEU A 8 7.41 -4.55 -1.40
CA LEU A 8 7.27 -4.82 -2.83
C LEU A 8 6.80 -3.53 -3.50
N ASN A 9 7.55 -3.02 -4.46
CA ASN A 9 7.06 -1.99 -5.35
C ASN A 9 6.38 -2.69 -6.54
N ALA A 10 5.11 -2.43 -6.73
CA ALA A 10 4.28 -3.17 -7.66
C ALA A 10 3.33 -2.22 -8.38
N ALA A 11 3.33 -2.23 -9.71
CA ALA A 11 2.35 -1.48 -10.50
C ALA A 11 1.13 -2.36 -10.83
N HIS A 12 -0.01 -1.68 -10.97
CA HIS A 12 -1.37 -2.14 -11.30
C HIS A 12 -1.52 -3.54 -11.98
N PHE A 13 -2.46 -4.35 -11.48
CA PHE A 13 -2.67 -5.77 -11.79
C PHE A 13 -4.08 -6.20 -12.24
N HIS A 14 -5.06 -5.30 -12.39
CA HIS A 14 -6.41 -5.67 -12.87
C HIS A 14 -6.90 -4.80 -14.03
N LEU A 15 -7.72 -5.40 -14.90
CA LEU A 15 -8.44 -4.73 -15.97
C LEU A 15 -9.93 -4.92 -15.75
N ASP A 16 -10.68 -3.89 -16.16
CA ASP A 16 -12.13 -3.69 -16.06
C ASP A 16 -12.66 -3.38 -14.66
N GLU A 17 -12.63 -2.09 -14.31
CA GLU A 17 -13.83 -1.24 -14.20
C GLU A 17 -13.39 0.23 -13.97
N GLY A 18 -13.40 1.06 -15.03
CA GLY A 18 -13.43 2.54 -14.88
C GLY A 18 -12.13 3.37 -15.00
N GLY A 19 -11.03 2.87 -15.57
CA GLY A 19 -9.75 3.60 -15.63
C GLY A 19 -9.74 4.89 -16.50
N LEU A 20 -9.17 5.97 -15.93
CA LEU A 20 -8.81 7.21 -16.64
C LEU A 20 -7.74 6.95 -17.72
N ALA A 21 -7.78 7.69 -18.84
CA ALA A 21 -6.96 7.49 -20.04
C ALA A 21 -5.41 7.49 -19.86
N PHE A 22 -4.89 7.79 -18.67
CA PHE A 22 -3.47 7.69 -18.33
C PHE A 22 -3.06 6.31 -17.76
N LEU A 23 -4.02 5.46 -17.39
CA LEU A 23 -3.80 4.13 -16.81
C LEU A 23 -4.19 3.06 -17.83
N SER A 24 -3.27 2.70 -18.72
CA SER A 24 -3.44 1.53 -19.59
C SER A 24 -3.14 0.27 -18.78
N GLY A 25 -4.16 -0.52 -18.42
CA GLY A 25 -3.98 -1.74 -17.60
C GLY A 25 -3.37 -2.96 -18.35
N GLY A 26 -2.75 -2.73 -19.51
CA GLY A 26 -2.11 -3.78 -20.31
C GLY A 26 -3.08 -4.62 -21.15
N THR A 27 -2.64 -5.78 -21.65
CA THR A 27 -3.48 -6.69 -22.44
C THR A 27 -4.20 -7.75 -21.60
N ALA A 28 -3.75 -7.95 -20.35
CA ALA A 28 -4.30 -8.87 -19.36
C ALA A 28 -3.69 -8.55 -17.98
N ALA A 29 -4.28 -9.10 -16.91
CA ALA A 29 -3.68 -9.08 -15.58
C ALA A 29 -2.25 -9.65 -15.62
N PHE A 30 -1.29 -8.93 -15.05
CA PHE A 30 0.14 -9.28 -15.06
C PHE A 30 0.73 -9.48 -16.47
N SER A 31 0.25 -8.72 -17.46
CA SER A 31 0.83 -8.76 -18.82
C SER A 31 2.23 -8.16 -18.92
N GLU A 32 2.61 -7.28 -17.99
CA GLU A 32 3.96 -6.71 -17.93
C GLU A 32 4.95 -7.69 -17.26
N PRO A 33 6.20 -7.78 -17.75
CA PRO A 33 7.20 -8.69 -17.18
C PRO A 33 7.56 -8.33 -15.73
N GLU A 34 7.55 -7.05 -15.36
CA GLU A 34 7.81 -6.58 -13.99
C GLU A 34 6.72 -7.06 -13.03
N THR A 35 5.46 -6.89 -13.42
CA THR A 35 4.31 -7.23 -12.58
C THR A 35 4.16 -8.74 -12.41
N SER A 36 4.33 -9.51 -13.47
CA SER A 36 4.34 -10.98 -13.41
C SER A 36 5.50 -11.54 -12.57
N THR A 37 6.69 -10.93 -12.64
CA THR A 37 7.83 -11.35 -11.81
C THR A 37 7.57 -11.13 -10.32
N VAL A 38 7.00 -9.98 -9.95
CA VAL A 38 6.63 -9.69 -8.54
C VAL A 38 5.58 -10.67 -8.04
N ARG A 39 4.55 -10.95 -8.85
CA ARG A 39 3.52 -11.95 -8.53
C ARG A 39 4.14 -13.31 -8.26
N ASP A 40 4.94 -13.80 -9.20
CA ASP A 40 5.51 -15.16 -9.13
C ASP A 40 6.46 -15.30 -7.94
N PHE A 41 7.26 -14.26 -7.65
CA PHE A 41 8.08 -14.21 -6.45
C PHE A 41 7.22 -14.31 -5.18
N LEU A 42 6.18 -13.51 -5.06
CA LEU A 42 5.38 -13.48 -3.84
C LEU A 42 4.59 -14.78 -3.64
N LEU A 43 4.01 -15.34 -4.70
CA LEU A 43 3.32 -16.63 -4.64
C LEU A 43 4.27 -17.79 -4.31
N GLY A 44 5.48 -17.78 -4.87
CA GLY A 44 6.52 -18.77 -4.52
C GLY A 44 6.99 -18.64 -3.07
N GLU A 45 6.88 -17.46 -2.48
CA GLU A 45 7.22 -17.23 -1.08
C GLU A 45 6.09 -17.72 -0.16
N LYS A 46 4.83 -17.46 -0.53
CA LYS A 46 3.64 -18.00 0.16
C LYS A 46 3.61 -19.53 0.18
N SER A 47 4.15 -20.20 -0.85
CA SER A 47 4.23 -21.67 -0.84
C SER A 47 5.22 -22.23 0.19
N GLU A 48 6.11 -21.41 0.72
CA GLU A 48 7.18 -21.83 1.65
C GLU A 48 7.05 -21.23 3.06
N ARG A 49 6.35 -20.08 3.20
CA ARG A 49 6.19 -19.34 4.46
C ARG A 49 5.02 -18.37 4.40
N GLU A 50 4.53 -17.98 5.58
CA GLU A 50 3.51 -16.94 5.68
C GLU A 50 4.06 -15.56 5.31
N VAL A 51 3.31 -14.86 4.47
CA VAL A 51 3.52 -13.45 4.12
C VAL A 51 2.46 -12.64 4.84
N LEU A 52 2.87 -11.97 5.94
CA LEU A 52 1.93 -11.38 6.88
C LEU A 52 1.49 -9.96 6.56
N ALA A 53 2.24 -9.24 5.72
CA ALA A 53 1.89 -7.91 5.26
C ALA A 53 2.77 -7.55 4.07
N ALA A 54 2.28 -6.64 3.23
CA ALA A 54 3.03 -6.06 2.13
C ALA A 54 2.67 -4.59 1.93
N VAL A 55 3.66 -3.82 1.47
CA VAL A 55 3.51 -2.37 1.22
C VAL A 55 4.04 -2.05 -0.15
N ASP A 56 3.21 -1.35 -0.92
CA ASP A 56 3.55 -0.72 -2.19
C ASP A 56 3.87 0.77 -1.99
N PHE A 57 4.99 1.26 -2.53
CA PHE A 57 5.48 2.61 -2.26
C PHE A 57 5.41 3.48 -3.50
N HIS A 58 4.77 4.63 -3.33
CA HIS A 58 4.63 5.67 -4.33
C HIS A 58 5.14 7.01 -3.81
N SER A 59 5.12 8.00 -4.69
CA SER A 59 5.20 9.41 -4.33
C SER A 59 4.27 10.13 -5.29
N TRP A 60 3.51 11.13 -4.88
CA TRP A 60 3.59 11.91 -3.64
C TRP A 60 2.19 12.11 -3.04
N GLY A 61 2.13 12.58 -1.79
CA GLY A 61 0.84 12.93 -1.16
C GLY A 61 0.88 12.88 0.36
N GLN A 62 1.86 12.18 0.94
CA GLN A 62 1.88 11.84 2.37
C GLN A 62 0.61 11.09 2.79
N LEU A 63 0.27 10.02 2.07
CA LEU A 63 -0.90 9.19 2.34
C LEU A 63 -0.47 7.77 2.74
N ILE A 64 -1.24 7.16 3.63
CA ILE A 64 -1.16 5.74 3.95
C ILE A 64 -2.52 5.14 3.59
N LEU A 65 -2.54 4.39 2.49
CA LEU A 65 -3.76 3.89 1.89
C LEU A 65 -4.03 2.47 2.36
N HIS A 66 -5.29 2.21 2.68
CA HIS A 66 -5.81 0.89 2.98
C HIS A 66 -7.03 0.58 2.12
N GLN A 67 -7.52 -0.65 2.25
CA GLN A 67 -8.63 -1.14 1.46
C GLN A 67 -9.99 -0.58 1.90
N PRO A 68 -10.97 -0.45 0.98
CA PRO A 68 -10.88 -0.78 -0.45
C PRO A 68 -10.22 0.31 -1.32
N GLY A 69 -9.51 -0.10 -2.39
CA GLY A 69 -9.03 0.78 -3.46
C GLY A 69 -9.97 0.87 -4.69
N TRP A 70 -10.68 -0.23 -5.00
CA TRP A 70 -11.44 -0.37 -6.26
C TRP A 70 -12.86 0.20 -6.23
N THR A 71 -13.43 0.45 -5.05
CA THR A 71 -14.79 0.97 -4.91
C THR A 71 -14.90 1.81 -3.64
N GLY A 72 -15.94 2.63 -3.55
CA GLY A 72 -16.17 3.47 -2.38
C GLY A 72 -16.42 2.62 -1.12
N ASP A 73 -15.86 3.07 0.01
CA ASP A 73 -16.06 2.44 1.31
C ASP A 73 -17.56 2.38 1.69
N GLY A 74 -18.02 1.18 2.05
CA GLY A 74 -19.41 0.89 2.38
C GLY A 74 -20.36 0.79 1.17
N SER A 75 -19.82 0.78 -0.05
CA SER A 75 -20.61 0.51 -1.25
C SER A 75 -21.09 -0.95 -1.33
N ALA A 76 -21.96 -1.26 -2.29
CA ALA A 76 -22.47 -2.61 -2.47
C ALA A 76 -21.38 -3.61 -2.97
N ASP A 77 -20.32 -3.08 -3.59
CA ASP A 77 -19.23 -3.86 -4.20
C ASP A 77 -17.99 -3.94 -3.27
N ASP A 78 -18.11 -3.37 -2.08
CA ASP A 78 -17.10 -3.42 -1.03
C ASP A 78 -17.20 -4.75 -0.29
N ASP A 79 -16.24 -5.62 -0.58
CA ASP A 79 -16.18 -6.98 -0.06
C ASP A 79 -15.11 -7.18 1.02
N VAL A 80 -14.53 -6.07 1.55
CA VAL A 80 -13.55 -6.14 2.63
C VAL A 80 -14.26 -6.55 3.92
N PRO A 81 -13.84 -7.64 4.59
CA PRO A 81 -14.43 -8.03 5.87
C PRO A 81 -14.32 -6.91 6.90
N ALA A 82 -15.42 -6.66 7.64
CA ALA A 82 -15.52 -5.50 8.52
C ALA A 82 -14.44 -5.47 9.61
N GLU A 83 -14.07 -6.63 10.14
CA GLU A 83 -13.00 -6.80 11.13
C GLU A 83 -11.62 -6.49 10.56
N LEU A 84 -11.33 -6.94 9.33
CA LEU A 84 -10.06 -6.67 8.66
C LEU A 84 -9.94 -5.20 8.30
N LYS A 85 -11.05 -4.58 7.85
CA LYS A 85 -11.10 -3.15 7.58
C LYS A 85 -10.82 -2.32 8.84
N ALA A 86 -11.47 -2.67 9.97
CA ALA A 86 -11.23 -2.00 11.24
C ALA A 86 -9.76 -2.14 11.69
N GLU A 87 -9.16 -3.33 11.50
CA GLU A 87 -7.75 -3.58 11.76
C GLU A 87 -6.82 -2.73 10.89
N MET A 88 -7.11 -2.61 9.58
CA MET A 88 -6.34 -1.77 8.67
C MET A 88 -6.43 -0.29 9.04
N VAL A 89 -7.61 0.21 9.40
CA VAL A 89 -7.79 1.60 9.86
C VAL A 89 -6.95 1.86 11.12
N GLU A 90 -7.03 0.97 12.12
CA GLU A 90 -6.23 1.10 13.34
C GLU A 90 -4.73 1.06 13.04
N LEU A 91 -4.28 0.15 12.18
CA LEU A 91 -2.87 0.00 11.83
C LEU A 91 -2.35 1.21 11.04
N THR A 92 -3.12 1.72 10.07
CA THR A 92 -2.71 2.91 9.31
C THR A 92 -2.65 4.15 10.21
N ASP A 93 -3.56 4.30 11.19
CA ASP A 93 -3.47 5.34 12.22
C ASP A 93 -2.19 5.21 13.08
N LYS A 94 -1.81 3.98 13.47
CA LYS A 94 -0.54 3.72 14.18
C LYS A 94 0.66 4.11 13.33
N MET A 95 0.66 3.80 12.04
CA MET A 95 1.72 4.17 11.10
C MET A 95 1.85 5.69 10.97
N VAL A 96 0.73 6.41 10.81
CA VAL A 96 0.71 7.90 10.76
C VAL A 96 1.31 8.48 12.05
N LEU A 97 0.90 7.95 13.20
CA LEU A 97 1.42 8.40 14.49
C LEU A 97 2.92 8.14 14.63
N ALA A 98 3.40 6.97 14.22
CA ALA A 98 4.81 6.59 14.26
C ALA A 98 5.67 7.51 13.38
N ILE A 99 5.22 7.81 12.15
CA ILE A 99 5.90 8.78 11.27
C ILE A 99 5.99 10.15 11.94
N LYS A 100 4.85 10.66 12.45
CA LYS A 100 4.79 11.96 13.12
C LYS A 100 5.75 12.04 14.30
N GLN A 101 5.88 10.97 15.09
CA GLN A 101 6.81 10.91 16.21
C GLN A 101 8.28 10.84 15.75
N ARG A 102 8.56 10.16 14.63
CA ARG A 102 9.91 9.94 14.13
C ARG A 102 10.51 11.17 13.45
N THR A 103 9.75 11.84 12.58
CA THR A 103 10.26 12.91 11.71
C THR A 103 9.44 14.20 11.77
N GLY A 104 8.27 14.17 12.40
CA GLY A 104 7.33 15.29 12.41
C GLY A 104 6.49 15.43 11.13
N ALA A 105 6.65 14.55 10.14
CA ALA A 105 5.83 14.59 8.93
C ALA A 105 4.36 14.27 9.22
N GLN A 106 3.46 14.86 8.43
CA GLN A 106 2.02 14.73 8.59
C GLN A 106 1.46 13.89 7.45
N TYR A 107 1.24 12.61 7.72
CA TYR A 107 0.55 11.71 6.80
C TYR A 107 -0.93 11.63 7.15
N VAL A 108 -1.75 11.26 6.17
CA VAL A 108 -3.18 10.97 6.35
C VAL A 108 -3.43 9.52 5.99
N ALA A 109 -4.16 8.81 6.86
CA ALA A 109 -4.67 7.49 6.56
C ALA A 109 -6.03 7.61 5.86
N SER A 110 -6.25 6.85 4.79
CA SER A 110 -7.54 6.83 4.10
C SER A 110 -7.74 5.53 3.30
N PRO A 111 -8.98 5.16 2.97
CA PRO A 111 -9.23 4.21 1.88
C PRO A 111 -8.55 4.67 0.59
N GLY A 112 -8.03 3.73 -0.21
CA GLY A 112 -7.47 4.04 -1.54
C GLY A 112 -8.50 4.72 -2.45
N SER A 113 -9.76 4.31 -2.34
CA SER A 113 -10.88 4.86 -3.11
C SER A 113 -11.12 6.37 -2.89
N ASP A 114 -10.67 6.93 -1.77
CA ASP A 114 -10.81 8.36 -1.45
C ASP A 114 -9.93 9.25 -2.32
N MET A 115 -8.84 8.71 -2.88
CA MET A 115 -8.10 9.39 -3.94
C MET A 115 -8.91 9.34 -5.23
N TYR A 116 -9.20 8.11 -5.68
CA TYR A 116 -10.12 7.76 -6.74
C TYR A 116 -10.27 6.23 -6.76
N ALA A 117 -11.47 5.73 -7.02
CA ALA A 117 -11.68 4.29 -7.19
C ALA A 117 -10.89 3.79 -8.42
N VAL A 118 -10.05 2.78 -8.22
CA VAL A 118 -9.26 2.17 -9.30
C VAL A 118 -9.23 0.65 -9.14
N GLY A 119 -9.73 -0.05 -10.16
CA GLY A 119 -9.58 -1.49 -10.23
C GLY A 119 -8.13 -1.87 -10.54
N GLY A 120 -7.56 -2.74 -9.71
CA GLY A 120 -6.29 -3.38 -10.01
C GLY A 120 -5.08 -2.60 -9.61
N SER A 121 -5.08 -1.93 -8.47
CA SER A 121 -3.83 -1.50 -7.85
C SER A 121 -3.08 -2.69 -7.23
N ALA A 122 -1.84 -2.45 -6.80
CA ALA A 122 -1.03 -3.49 -6.19
C ALA A 122 -1.48 -3.84 -4.78
N ASP A 123 -1.81 -2.86 -3.97
CA ASP A 123 -2.34 -3.02 -2.63
C ASP A 123 -3.63 -3.83 -2.61
N ASP A 124 -4.53 -3.65 -3.60
CA ASP A 124 -5.74 -4.46 -3.75
C ASP A 124 -5.40 -5.95 -3.97
N TRP A 125 -4.46 -6.24 -4.87
CA TRP A 125 -4.02 -7.61 -5.12
C TRP A 125 -3.27 -8.20 -3.92
N LEU A 126 -2.48 -7.39 -3.20
CA LEU A 126 -1.79 -7.80 -1.98
C LEU A 126 -2.79 -8.16 -0.86
N TYR A 127 -3.87 -7.40 -0.74
CA TYR A 127 -4.98 -7.72 0.15
C TYR A 127 -5.68 -9.02 -0.26
N LYS A 128 -6.03 -9.18 -1.54
CA LYS A 128 -6.80 -10.34 -2.00
C LYS A 128 -6.01 -11.64 -2.02
N GLU A 129 -4.79 -11.61 -2.54
CA GLU A 129 -4.05 -12.81 -2.92
C GLU A 129 -2.59 -12.77 -2.45
N GLY A 130 -1.98 -11.59 -2.33
CA GLY A 130 -0.55 -11.45 -2.08
C GLY A 130 -0.09 -11.65 -0.63
N THR A 131 -1.00 -11.54 0.35
CA THR A 131 -0.71 -11.76 1.77
C THR A 131 -1.62 -12.83 2.35
N ASP A 132 -1.24 -13.45 3.48
CA ASP A 132 -2.06 -14.46 4.17
C ASP A 132 -3.02 -13.84 5.19
N THR A 133 -2.73 -12.62 5.62
CA THR A 133 -3.53 -11.85 6.60
C THR A 133 -4.50 -10.87 5.95
N GLY A 134 -4.33 -10.62 4.65
CA GLY A 134 -5.02 -9.56 3.92
C GLY A 134 -4.43 -8.16 4.13
N LEU A 135 -3.33 -8.00 4.88
CA LEU A 135 -2.70 -6.70 5.15
C LEU A 135 -1.85 -6.20 3.96
N GLY A 136 -2.51 -5.65 2.94
CA GLY A 136 -1.90 -4.92 1.82
C GLY A 136 -2.14 -3.41 1.92
N PHE A 137 -1.08 -2.62 1.76
CA PHE A 137 -1.12 -1.16 1.85
C PHE A 137 -0.39 -0.49 0.70
N ALA A 138 -0.79 0.73 0.37
CA ALA A 138 0.02 1.64 -0.43
C ALA A 138 0.45 2.86 0.41
N ILE A 139 1.66 3.37 0.20
CA ILE A 139 2.14 4.59 0.88
C ILE A 139 2.58 5.60 -0.17
N GLU A 140 1.92 6.74 -0.20
CA GLU A 140 2.33 7.92 -0.98
C GLU A 140 3.30 8.76 -0.13
N LEU A 141 4.57 8.75 -0.50
CA LEU A 141 5.64 9.41 0.25
C LEU A 141 5.60 10.94 0.09
N ARG A 142 6.62 11.60 0.65
CA ARG A 142 6.79 13.05 0.57
C ARG A 142 6.89 13.57 -0.87
N ASP A 143 6.56 14.83 -1.11
CA ASP A 143 5.93 15.79 -0.18
C ASP A 143 4.40 15.85 -0.39
N THR A 144 3.77 16.95 0.03
CA THR A 144 2.40 17.28 -0.37
C THR A 144 2.43 18.21 -1.58
N ASP A 145 1.29 18.61 -2.14
CA ASP A 145 1.19 19.53 -3.29
C ASP A 145 1.71 20.96 -3.02
N ALA A 146 2.52 21.16 -1.97
CA ALA A 146 3.10 22.44 -1.62
C ALA A 146 3.98 23.03 -2.73
N THR A 147 4.48 22.21 -3.66
CA THR A 147 5.29 22.67 -4.81
C THR A 147 4.51 22.83 -6.12
N GLY A 148 3.26 22.35 -6.20
CA GLY A 148 2.40 22.43 -7.38
C GLY A 148 2.63 21.32 -8.41
N GLY A 149 1.77 20.30 -8.40
CA GLY A 149 1.66 19.25 -9.41
C GLY A 149 2.91 18.39 -9.54
N TYR A 150 3.46 18.30 -10.76
CA TYR A 150 4.64 17.47 -11.04
C TYR A 150 5.91 17.87 -10.26
N GLY A 151 5.93 19.05 -9.63
CA GLY A 151 7.05 19.51 -8.81
C GLY A 151 7.37 18.57 -7.63
N SER A 152 6.35 17.89 -7.09
CA SER A 152 6.49 17.02 -5.93
C SER A 152 7.18 15.68 -6.25
N PHE A 153 7.26 15.28 -7.53
CA PHE A 153 8.13 14.18 -7.94
C PHE A 153 9.62 14.58 -7.95
N ILE A 154 9.93 15.87 -7.98
CA ILE A 154 11.29 16.42 -7.95
C ILE A 154 11.64 16.84 -6.53
N LEU A 155 11.52 15.89 -5.60
CA LEU A 155 11.81 16.12 -4.19
C LEU A 155 13.31 16.40 -3.99
N PRO A 156 13.70 17.45 -3.24
CA PRO A 156 15.11 17.75 -2.99
C PRO A 156 15.85 16.58 -2.36
N ALA A 157 17.09 16.30 -2.80
CA ALA A 157 17.90 15.18 -2.29
C ALA A 157 18.11 15.22 -0.76
N SER A 158 18.04 16.39 -0.13
CA SER A 158 18.10 16.56 1.32
C SER A 158 16.88 15.97 2.06
N GLN A 159 15.79 15.67 1.37
CA GLN A 159 14.61 15.00 1.92
C GLN A 159 14.70 13.47 1.85
N ILE A 160 15.70 12.89 1.16
CA ILE A 160 15.84 11.43 1.07
C ILE A 160 15.96 10.81 2.47
N GLU A 161 16.85 11.32 3.32
CA GLU A 161 17.04 10.76 4.67
C GLU A 161 15.78 10.94 5.55
N PRO A 162 15.15 12.12 5.63
CA PRO A 162 13.86 12.27 6.31
C PRO A 162 12.78 11.31 5.80
N THR A 163 12.62 11.15 4.48
CA THR A 163 11.64 10.22 3.89
C THR A 163 11.94 8.77 4.26
N THR A 164 13.20 8.35 4.28
CA THR A 164 13.55 7.00 4.76
C THR A 164 13.21 6.80 6.25
N GLY A 165 13.26 7.88 7.05
CA GLY A 165 12.79 7.89 8.43
C GLY A 165 11.28 7.64 8.54
N ASP A 166 10.48 8.23 7.66
CA ASP A 166 9.04 7.99 7.58
C ASP A 166 8.75 6.52 7.22
N VAL A 167 9.40 6.02 6.16
CA VAL A 167 9.27 4.63 5.69
C VAL A 167 9.62 3.63 6.79
N MET A 168 10.72 3.84 7.50
CA MET A 168 11.12 2.93 8.57
C MET A 168 10.11 2.93 9.72
N ALA A 169 9.58 4.10 10.09
CA ALA A 169 8.59 4.21 11.17
C ALA A 169 7.28 3.50 10.83
N SER A 170 6.81 3.62 9.58
CA SER A 170 5.58 2.95 9.13
C SER A 170 5.76 1.42 9.06
N ILE A 171 6.88 0.94 8.53
CA ILE A 171 7.19 -0.50 8.47
C ILE A 171 7.29 -1.10 9.87
N LEU A 172 7.95 -0.41 10.81
CA LEU A 172 8.06 -0.92 12.18
C LEU A 172 6.69 -1.01 12.86
N ALA A 173 5.78 -0.07 12.62
CA ALA A 173 4.41 -0.17 13.13
C ALA A 173 3.67 -1.42 12.59
N ILE A 174 3.87 -1.76 11.31
CA ILE A 174 3.35 -3.00 10.72
C ILE A 174 3.98 -4.22 11.40
N VAL A 175 5.32 -4.24 11.53
CA VAL A 175 6.05 -5.35 12.15
C VAL A 175 5.57 -5.59 13.58
N ASP A 176 5.46 -4.54 14.40
CA ASP A 176 5.00 -4.65 15.78
C ASP A 176 3.57 -5.21 15.84
N HIS A 177 2.66 -4.71 14.99
CA HIS A 177 1.28 -5.18 14.91
C HIS A 177 1.17 -6.66 14.52
N VAL A 178 1.90 -7.10 13.48
CA VAL A 178 1.85 -8.52 13.08
C VAL A 178 2.53 -9.43 14.10
N LEU A 179 3.55 -8.96 14.82
CA LEU A 179 4.14 -9.75 15.91
C LEU A 179 3.15 -9.93 17.07
N GLU A 180 2.42 -8.87 17.46
CA GLU A 180 1.39 -8.92 18.50
C GLU A 180 0.24 -9.88 18.13
N ARG A 181 -0.14 -9.95 16.85
CA ARG A 181 -1.18 -10.84 16.35
C ARG A 181 -0.79 -12.33 16.35
N HIS A 182 0.52 -12.63 16.26
CA HIS A 182 1.06 -13.98 16.06
C HIS A 182 1.77 -14.57 17.29
N THR A 183 1.77 -13.87 18.43
CA THR A 183 2.18 -14.39 19.75
C THR A 183 1.00 -14.76 20.62
#